data_AF-A0A4R0RLK2-F1
#
_entry.id   AF-A0A4R0RLK2-F1
#
_cell.length_a   1.000
_cell.length_b   1.000
_cell.length_c   1.000
_cell.angle_alpha   90.00
_cell.angle_beta   90.00
_cell.angle_gamma   90.00
#
_symmetry.space_group_name_H-M   'P 1'
#
loop_
_entity.id
_entity.type
_entity.pdbx_description
1 polymer ?
#
loop_
_entity_poly.entity_id
_entity_poly.type
_entity_poly.pdbx_seq_one_letter_code
_entity_poly.pdbx_strand_id
1 'polypeptide(L)'
;MVRTQVLIDRLVIFQEALYDYRDSYAFDSDTHLLRVVDLCASPEVLEVLYLDPEMVIDKVAFRPIMPRLGEICDFLRKSFEESLEAKLLASLHTSFEGGIDKLTLATTWFAYNCGASQTCQREDHRKKPMRHTAVMEMVCDETVSPGFNIDYTSGASDAELRNATIHLFQASPWFVRAGWIGPDVTAFRVARYVVTLCGKDSDTATADDMDTLDARFLCLSCCRDVPPKPCVVTWRGAIHHKSSCSAYWGDTREWRLLTDVDASVVKREELRELNDKEVWRCASCPQRPATTLRNLYSHQASTHSDTGRLTAGSSRARLDPECAIEHPMHFKRPYQQYLPQPLIRGR
;
A
#
# COMPACT_ATOMS: atom_id res chain seq x y z
N MET A 1 0.39 -24.34 25.02
CA MET A 1 -0.99 -24.50 24.49
C MET A 1 -2.02 -23.75 25.31
N VAL A 2 -2.10 -23.91 26.65
CA VAL A 2 -3.13 -23.23 27.47
C VAL A 2 -3.10 -21.69 27.31
N ARG A 3 -1.91 -21.07 27.32
CA ARG A 3 -1.77 -19.61 27.20
C ARG A 3 -2.26 -19.03 25.86
N THR A 4 -1.94 -19.67 24.74
CA THR A 4 -2.38 -19.19 23.41
C THR A 4 -3.90 -19.21 23.29
N GLN A 5 -4.57 -20.25 23.82
CA GLN A 5 -6.03 -20.30 23.81
C GLN A 5 -6.63 -19.18 24.67
N VAL A 6 -6.08 -18.94 25.86
CA VAL A 6 -6.52 -17.81 26.71
C VAL A 6 -6.36 -16.47 26.00
N LEU A 7 -5.25 -16.26 25.27
CA LEU A 7 -5.07 -15.05 24.45
C LEU A 7 -6.10 -14.95 23.33
N ILE A 8 -6.41 -16.05 22.62
CA ILE A 8 -7.44 -16.06 21.57
C ILE A 8 -8.79 -15.65 22.15
N ASP A 9 -9.21 -16.24 23.28
CA ASP A 9 -10.48 -15.95 23.92
C ASP A 9 -10.56 -14.47 24.33
N ARG A 10 -9.47 -13.93 24.91
CA ARG A 10 -9.39 -12.50 25.28
C ARG A 10 -9.38 -11.56 24.08
N LEU A 11 -8.76 -11.96 22.97
CA LEU A 11 -8.75 -11.17 21.73
C LEU A 11 -10.15 -11.09 21.10
N VAL A 12 -10.96 -12.15 21.19
CA VAL A 12 -12.37 -12.11 20.78
C VAL A 12 -13.13 -11.07 21.61
N ILE A 13 -12.96 -11.09 22.94
CA ILE A 13 -13.62 -10.13 23.84
C ILE A 13 -13.16 -8.69 23.56
N PHE A 14 -11.87 -8.48 23.29
CA PHE A 14 -11.35 -7.18 22.90
C PHE A 14 -11.97 -6.69 21.58
N GLN A 15 -12.04 -7.57 20.57
CA GLN A 15 -12.65 -7.25 19.29
C GLN A 15 -14.14 -6.85 19.45
N GLU A 16 -14.90 -7.58 20.26
CA GLU A 16 -16.28 -7.25 20.55
C GLU A 16 -16.42 -5.90 21.29
N ALA A 17 -15.55 -5.63 22.28
CA ALA A 17 -15.55 -4.35 22.98
C ALA A 17 -15.24 -3.17 22.04
N LEU A 18 -14.34 -3.37 21.07
CA LEU A 18 -14.06 -2.40 20.02
C LEU A 18 -15.26 -2.16 19.11
N TYR A 19 -16.02 -3.21 18.74
CA TYR A 19 -17.24 -3.07 17.96
C TYR A 19 -18.32 -2.29 18.73
N ASP A 20 -18.59 -2.66 19.99
CA ASP A 20 -19.56 -1.95 20.83
C ASP A 20 -19.20 -0.47 20.98
N TYR A 21 -17.90 -0.16 21.12
CA TYR A 21 -17.43 1.22 21.19
C TYR A 21 -17.62 1.97 19.87
N ARG A 22 -17.29 1.35 18.73
CA ARG A 22 -17.49 1.94 17.39
C ARG A 22 -18.97 2.23 17.11
N ASP A 23 -19.87 1.34 17.54
CA ASP A 23 -21.31 1.53 17.34
C ASP A 23 -21.88 2.63 18.26
N SER A 24 -21.31 2.78 19.46
CA SER A 24 -21.78 3.75 20.46
C SER A 24 -21.30 5.18 20.20
N TYR A 25 -20.20 5.35 19.48
CA TYR A 25 -19.63 6.65 19.17
C TYR A 25 -19.79 6.92 17.69
N ALA A 26 -20.43 8.05 17.35
CA ALA A 26 -20.33 8.63 16.02
C ALA A 26 -18.89 9.11 15.83
N PHE A 27 -17.99 8.16 15.57
CA PHE A 27 -16.63 8.48 15.21
C PHE A 27 -16.69 9.43 14.02
N ASP A 28 -15.95 10.53 14.16
CA ASP A 28 -15.66 11.35 13.01
C ASP A 28 -15.10 10.43 11.93
N SER A 29 -15.63 10.53 10.71
CA SER A 29 -15.19 9.71 9.57
C SER A 29 -13.68 9.82 9.33
N ASP A 30 -13.08 10.89 9.86
CA ASP A 30 -11.68 11.21 9.75
C ASP A 30 -10.79 10.45 10.76
N THR A 31 -11.37 9.82 11.79
CA THR A 31 -10.61 9.00 12.74
C THR A 31 -10.36 7.61 12.17
N HIS A 32 -9.29 7.49 11.39
CA HIS A 32 -8.82 6.20 10.88
C HIS A 32 -8.25 5.32 12.00
N LEU A 33 -9.12 4.55 12.65
CA LEU A 33 -8.71 3.54 13.62
C LEU A 33 -7.82 2.49 12.94
N LEU A 34 -6.73 2.13 13.62
CA LEU A 34 -5.90 1.00 13.22
C LEU A 34 -6.70 -0.31 13.24
N ARG A 35 -6.20 -1.32 12.54
CA ARG A 35 -6.79 -2.67 12.58
C ARG A 35 -6.72 -3.22 14.00
N VAL A 36 -7.67 -4.07 14.35
CA VAL A 36 -7.71 -4.74 15.67
C VAL A 36 -6.37 -5.41 15.98
N VAL A 37 -5.80 -6.11 15.01
CA VAL A 37 -4.50 -6.79 15.14
C VAL A 37 -3.35 -5.85 15.46
N ASP A 38 -3.38 -4.61 14.98
CA ASP A 38 -2.35 -3.60 15.24
C ASP A 38 -2.55 -2.96 16.61
N LEU A 39 -3.80 -2.75 17.03
CA LEU A 39 -4.15 -2.26 18.37
C LEU A 39 -3.75 -3.23 19.48
N CYS A 40 -3.76 -4.53 19.18
CA CYS A 40 -3.28 -5.57 20.10
C CYS A 40 -1.81 -5.37 20.50
N ALA A 41 -1.04 -4.60 19.73
CA ALA A 41 0.35 -4.28 20.04
C ALA A 41 0.51 -3.13 21.05
N SER A 42 -0.56 -2.40 21.37
CA SER A 42 -0.46 -1.27 22.31
C SER A 42 -0.18 -1.77 23.73
N PRO A 43 0.71 -1.10 24.49
CA PRO A 43 1.00 -1.47 25.88
C PRO A 43 -0.27 -1.62 26.73
N GLU A 44 -1.24 -0.71 26.57
CA GLU A 44 -2.49 -0.73 27.33
C GLU A 44 -3.34 -1.97 27.04
N VAL A 45 -3.42 -2.41 25.78
CA VAL A 45 -4.16 -3.63 25.44
C VAL A 45 -3.40 -4.86 25.91
N LEU A 46 -2.07 -4.87 25.78
CA LEU A 46 -1.22 -5.96 26.25
C LEU A 46 -1.34 -6.18 27.75
N GLU A 47 -1.40 -5.11 28.55
CA GLU A 47 -1.60 -5.20 30.01
C GLU A 47 -2.87 -5.99 30.36
N VAL A 48 -3.97 -5.79 29.64
CA VAL A 48 -5.23 -6.54 29.86
C VAL A 48 -5.14 -7.97 29.30
N LEU A 49 -4.57 -8.13 28.10
CA LEU A 49 -4.45 -9.44 27.45
C LEU A 49 -3.55 -10.40 28.25
N TYR A 50 -2.54 -9.90 28.95
CA TYR A 50 -1.58 -10.68 29.74
C TYR A 50 -1.87 -10.75 31.24
N LEU A 51 -3.06 -10.33 31.70
CA LEU A 51 -3.50 -10.61 33.08
C LEU A 51 -3.44 -12.11 33.40
N ASP A 52 -3.47 -12.47 34.69
CA ASP A 52 -3.38 -13.88 35.12
C ASP A 52 -4.34 -14.77 34.30
N PRO A 53 -3.88 -15.87 33.67
CA PRO A 53 -4.73 -16.75 32.86
C PRO A 53 -5.97 -17.29 33.58
N GLU A 54 -5.96 -17.38 34.91
CA GLU A 54 -7.12 -17.80 35.72
C GLU A 54 -8.16 -16.67 35.91
N MET A 55 -7.76 -15.42 35.65
CA MET A 55 -8.65 -14.27 35.71
C MET A 55 -9.60 -14.26 34.50
N VAL A 56 -10.91 -14.28 34.81
CA VAL A 56 -11.97 -14.08 33.82
C VAL A 56 -11.95 -12.63 33.37
N ILE A 57 -11.67 -12.42 32.09
CA ILE A 57 -11.71 -11.11 31.45
C ILE A 57 -13.02 -10.98 30.69
N ASP A 58 -13.69 -9.84 30.82
CA ASP A 58 -14.88 -9.48 30.04
C ASP A 58 -14.66 -8.14 29.34
N LYS A 59 -15.70 -7.62 28.67
CA LYS A 59 -15.62 -6.33 27.96
C LYS A 59 -15.34 -5.15 28.90
N VAL A 60 -15.72 -5.24 30.19
CA VAL A 60 -15.55 -4.17 31.16
C VAL A 60 -14.06 -3.91 31.43
N ALA A 61 -13.22 -4.95 31.37
CA ALA A 61 -11.77 -4.83 31.52
C ALA A 61 -11.13 -3.89 30.48
N PHE A 62 -11.70 -3.80 29.27
CA PHE A 62 -11.19 -2.92 28.21
C PHE A 62 -11.81 -1.51 28.24
N ARG A 63 -12.82 -1.25 29.07
CA ARG A 63 -13.53 0.03 29.14
C ARG A 63 -12.60 1.25 29.37
N PRO A 64 -11.54 1.17 30.20
CA PRO A 64 -10.61 2.29 30.37
C PRO A 64 -9.80 2.63 29.11
N ILE A 65 -9.61 1.67 28.19
CA ILE A 65 -8.82 1.83 26.96
C ILE A 65 -9.65 2.54 25.88
N MET A 66 -10.96 2.27 25.82
CA MET A 66 -11.82 2.72 24.73
C MET A 66 -11.80 4.24 24.50
N PRO A 67 -11.96 5.10 25.53
CA PRO A 67 -11.89 6.56 25.35
C PRO A 67 -10.53 7.08 24.84
N ARG A 68 -9.45 6.28 24.99
CA ARG A 68 -8.09 6.63 24.60
C ARG A 68 -7.68 6.05 23.24
N LEU A 69 -8.59 5.38 22.53
CA LEU A 69 -8.24 4.70 21.27
C LEU A 69 -7.67 5.63 20.20
N GLY A 70 -8.13 6.88 20.14
CA GLY A 70 -7.56 7.88 19.23
C GLY A 70 -6.08 8.13 19.52
N GLU A 71 -5.76 8.44 20.79
CA GLU A 71 -4.37 8.64 21.26
C GLU A 71 -3.49 7.41 21.01
N ILE A 72 -4.02 6.21 21.28
CA ILE A 72 -3.31 4.94 21.06
C ILE A 72 -3.02 4.73 19.57
N CYS A 73 -3.99 5.00 18.69
CA CYS A 73 -3.79 4.89 17.24
C CYS A 73 -2.72 5.85 16.75
N ASP A 74 -2.74 7.10 17.21
CA ASP A 74 -1.77 8.12 16.81
C ASP A 74 -0.37 7.79 17.31
N PHE A 75 -0.25 7.31 18.56
CA PHE A 75 1.00 6.83 19.12
C PHE A 75 1.59 5.67 18.30
N LEU A 76 0.78 4.65 18.00
CA LEU A 76 1.23 3.49 17.22
C LEU A 76 1.61 3.88 15.79
N ARG A 77 0.83 4.75 15.13
CA ARG A 77 1.14 5.26 13.79
C ARG A 77 2.48 6.01 13.78
N LYS A 78 2.66 6.93 14.72
CA LYS A 78 3.91 7.69 14.86
C LYS A 78 5.10 6.77 15.12
N SER A 79 4.97 5.81 16.03
CA SER A 79 6.03 4.84 16.33
C SER A 79 6.41 4.02 15.10
N PHE A 80 5.42 3.65 14.27
CA PHE A 80 5.67 2.94 13.02
C PHE A 80 6.39 3.82 12.00
N GLU A 81 5.95 5.06 11.80
CA GLU A 81 6.56 6.03 10.89
C GLU A 81 8.02 6.31 11.27
N GLU A 82 8.31 6.53 12.55
CA GLU A 82 9.67 6.69 13.08
C GLU A 82 10.55 5.47 12.76
N SER A 83 10.00 4.26 12.89
CA SER A 83 10.69 3.02 12.53
C SER A 83 10.97 2.93 11.02
N LEU A 84 10.02 3.30 10.16
CA LEU A 84 10.22 3.34 8.71
C LEU A 84 11.28 4.36 8.31
N GLU A 85 11.25 5.55 8.92
CA GLU A 85 12.23 6.60 8.68
C GLU A 85 13.64 6.16 9.10
N ALA A 86 13.77 5.54 10.27
CA ALA A 86 15.05 4.99 10.74
C ALA A 86 15.62 3.97 9.74
N LYS A 87 14.78 3.09 9.19
CA LYS A 87 15.17 2.12 8.15
C LYS A 87 15.57 2.79 6.84
N LEU A 88 14.84 3.84 6.45
CA LEU A 88 15.12 4.64 5.26
C LEU A 88 16.52 5.27 5.34
N LEU A 89 16.80 5.94 6.46
CA LEU A 89 18.09 6.58 6.73
C LEU A 89 19.24 5.57 6.78
N ALA A 90 19.01 4.41 7.40
CA ALA A 90 20.02 3.36 7.49
C ALA A 90 20.37 2.75 6.12
N SER A 91 19.41 2.65 5.20
CA SER A 91 19.59 1.90 3.95
C SER A 91 20.06 2.74 2.77
N LEU A 92 19.65 4.01 2.68
CA LEU A 92 19.89 4.80 1.47
C LEU A 92 21.21 5.58 1.50
N HIS A 93 21.85 5.73 2.66
CA HIS A 93 23.07 6.54 2.83
C HIS A 93 22.95 7.96 2.25
N THR A 94 21.73 8.48 2.10
CA THR A 94 21.44 9.82 1.57
C THR A 94 21.20 10.77 2.73
N SER A 95 21.86 11.93 2.70
CA SER A 95 21.47 13.07 3.53
C SER A 95 20.27 13.75 2.87
N PHE A 96 19.11 13.69 3.51
CA PHE A 96 17.97 14.51 3.12
C PHE A 96 18.12 15.90 3.75
N GLU A 97 17.71 16.94 3.04
CA GLU A 97 17.69 18.30 3.60
C GLU A 97 16.78 18.34 4.83
N GLY A 98 17.19 19.12 5.84
CA GLY A 98 16.46 19.19 7.11
C GLY A 98 15.09 19.86 6.94
N GLY A 99 14.05 19.26 7.53
CA GLY A 99 12.72 19.86 7.63
C GLY A 99 11.65 19.29 6.69
N ILE A 100 12.03 18.45 5.73
CA ILE A 100 11.05 17.73 4.88
C ILE A 100 10.74 16.37 5.52
N ASP A 101 9.46 16.04 5.61
CA ASP A 101 9.03 14.70 5.99
C ASP A 101 9.45 13.69 4.90
N LYS A 102 10.41 12.85 5.24
CA LYS A 102 11.02 11.88 4.31
C LYS A 102 10.01 10.85 3.80
N LEU A 103 8.95 10.55 4.55
CA LEU A 103 7.91 9.62 4.14
C LEU A 103 6.99 10.21 3.06
N THR A 104 6.94 11.55 2.94
CA THR A 104 6.15 12.26 1.92
C THR A 104 6.86 12.37 0.57
N LEU A 105 8.20 12.30 0.54
CA LEU A 105 9.00 12.41 -0.69
C LEU A 105 8.51 11.43 -1.76
N ALA A 106 8.41 11.85 -3.02
CA ALA A 106 8.01 11.00 -4.15
C ALA A 106 8.96 9.80 -4.36
N THR A 107 10.17 9.90 -3.84
CA THR A 107 11.23 8.90 -3.97
C THR A 107 11.21 7.84 -2.87
N THR A 108 10.44 8.04 -1.81
CA THR A 108 10.35 7.09 -0.69
C THR A 108 9.39 5.94 -1.01
N TRP A 109 9.96 4.75 -1.18
CA TRP A 109 9.23 3.52 -1.46
C TRP A 109 9.76 2.41 -0.58
N PHE A 110 8.86 1.52 -0.18
CA PHE A 110 9.14 0.37 0.66
C PHE A 110 8.82 -0.91 -0.10
N ALA A 111 9.55 -1.97 0.21
CA ALA A 111 9.24 -3.31 -0.21
C ALA A 111 9.07 -4.19 1.02
N TYR A 112 8.19 -5.16 0.87
CA TYR A 112 8.05 -6.23 1.82
C TYR A 112 9.03 -7.34 1.49
N ASN A 113 9.97 -7.59 2.41
CA ASN A 113 10.97 -8.64 2.34
C ASN A 113 10.54 -9.79 3.27
N CYS A 114 9.47 -10.51 2.91
CA CYS A 114 9.18 -11.78 3.59
C CYS A 114 10.31 -12.78 3.29
N GLY A 115 11.19 -13.00 4.25
CA GLY A 115 12.23 -14.01 4.17
C GLY A 115 11.72 -15.43 4.43
N ALA A 116 10.47 -15.59 4.86
CA ALA A 116 9.99 -16.82 5.49
C ALA A 116 9.34 -17.83 4.53
N SER A 117 8.91 -17.44 3.33
CA SER A 117 8.24 -18.38 2.42
C SER A 117 8.64 -18.24 0.96
N GLN A 118 8.98 -19.37 0.33
CA GLN A 118 9.11 -19.47 -1.13
C GLN A 118 7.78 -19.16 -1.84
N THR A 119 6.64 -19.26 -1.15
CA THR A 119 5.32 -18.91 -1.67
C THR A 119 5.18 -17.40 -1.88
N CYS A 120 5.69 -16.56 -0.98
CA CYS A 120 5.78 -15.11 -1.20
C CYS A 120 6.68 -14.72 -2.39
N GLN A 121 7.56 -15.61 -2.85
CA GLN A 121 8.41 -15.39 -4.02
C GLN A 121 7.78 -15.87 -5.34
N ARG A 122 6.78 -16.77 -5.29
CA ARG A 122 6.29 -17.50 -6.47
C ARG A 122 5.09 -16.85 -7.14
N GLU A 123 4.25 -16.14 -6.40
CA GLU A 123 3.11 -15.43 -7.00
C GLU A 123 3.51 -14.04 -7.48
N ASP A 124 2.82 -13.56 -8.51
CA ASP A 124 2.98 -12.24 -9.15
C ASP A 124 2.71 -11.05 -8.19
N HIS A 125 2.55 -11.33 -6.90
CA HIS A 125 2.69 -10.40 -5.77
C HIS A 125 4.12 -9.88 -5.57
N ARG A 126 5.07 -10.26 -6.45
CA ARG A 126 6.41 -9.68 -6.62
C ARG A 126 6.49 -8.26 -6.05
N LYS A 127 7.25 -8.10 -4.95
CA LYS A 127 7.89 -6.86 -4.47
C LYS A 127 7.27 -5.58 -5.04
N LYS A 128 5.96 -5.41 -4.86
CA LYS A 128 5.29 -4.21 -5.37
C LYS A 128 5.82 -3.09 -4.49
N PRO A 129 6.46 -2.06 -5.07
CA PRO A 129 6.87 -0.92 -4.29
C PRO A 129 5.63 -0.32 -3.64
N MET A 130 5.71 0.01 -2.36
CA MET A 130 4.61 0.60 -1.59
C MET A 130 5.01 1.95 -1.05
N ARG A 131 4.03 2.85 -0.93
CA ARG A 131 4.15 4.09 -0.16
C ARG A 131 3.93 3.79 1.31
N HIS A 132 4.45 4.65 2.21
CA HIS A 132 4.32 4.43 3.65
C HIS A 132 2.85 4.25 4.09
N THR A 133 1.92 5.01 3.51
CA THR A 133 0.47 4.88 3.75
C THR A 133 -0.03 3.47 3.40
N ALA A 134 0.30 2.97 2.21
CA ALA A 134 -0.04 1.63 1.78
C ALA A 134 0.59 0.54 2.66
N VAL A 135 1.79 0.78 3.22
CA VAL A 135 2.44 -0.18 4.12
C VAL A 135 1.62 -0.36 5.41
N MET A 136 1.04 0.73 5.95
CA MET A 136 0.19 0.66 7.14
C MET A 136 -1.07 -0.21 6.90
N GLU A 137 -1.61 -0.11 5.70
CA GLU A 137 -2.84 -0.81 5.31
C GLU A 137 -2.57 -2.24 4.84
N MET A 138 -1.33 -2.55 4.42
CA MET A 138 -0.96 -3.85 3.88
C MET A 138 -1.32 -4.99 4.82
N VAL A 139 -2.11 -5.96 4.33
CA VAL A 139 -2.20 -7.30 4.92
C VAL A 139 -1.27 -8.20 4.13
N CYS A 140 -0.28 -8.75 4.81
CA CYS A 140 0.37 -9.94 4.29
C CYS A 140 -0.57 -11.11 4.52
N ASP A 141 -1.22 -11.54 3.44
CA ASP A 141 -2.07 -12.73 3.34
C ASP A 141 -1.25 -14.03 3.45
N GLU A 142 -0.12 -14.02 4.16
CA GLU A 142 0.34 -15.26 4.81
C GLU A 142 -0.66 -15.60 5.93
N THR A 143 -1.91 -15.90 5.52
CA THR A 143 -2.62 -17.06 6.02
C THR A 143 -1.58 -18.14 6.17
N VAL A 144 -1.36 -18.54 7.41
CA VAL A 144 -0.78 -19.81 7.84
C VAL A 144 -0.67 -20.74 6.64
N SER A 145 0.45 -20.72 5.92
CA SER A 145 0.71 -21.81 4.98
C SER A 145 0.49 -23.07 5.82
N PRO A 146 -0.25 -24.10 5.36
CA PRO A 146 -0.62 -25.25 6.19
C PRO A 146 0.56 -26.01 6.84
N GLY A 147 1.81 -25.61 6.57
CA GLY A 147 3.04 -26.05 7.24
C GLY A 147 3.85 -24.97 7.96
N PHE A 148 3.32 -23.76 8.20
CA PHE A 148 3.98 -22.80 9.10
C PHE A 148 3.79 -23.31 10.51
N ASN A 149 4.76 -24.10 10.95
CA ASN A 149 4.78 -24.66 12.29
C ASN A 149 4.89 -23.47 13.24
N ILE A 150 3.75 -23.10 13.82
CA ILE A 150 3.69 -22.12 14.87
C ILE A 150 4.65 -22.60 15.96
N ASP A 151 5.77 -21.91 16.13
CA ASP A 151 6.76 -22.29 17.14
C ASP A 151 6.23 -21.89 18.52
N TYR A 152 5.39 -22.76 19.09
CA TYR A 152 4.86 -22.65 20.45
C TYR A 152 5.96 -22.80 21.53
N THR A 153 7.22 -23.03 21.15
CA THR A 153 8.31 -23.26 22.10
C THR A 153 9.11 -22.00 22.42
N SER A 154 8.96 -20.93 21.62
CA SER A 154 9.54 -19.62 21.97
C SER A 154 8.72 -18.97 23.09
N GLY A 155 9.24 -18.99 24.33
CA GLY A 155 8.60 -18.38 25.50
C GLY A 155 8.58 -16.83 25.49
N ALA A 156 8.71 -16.20 24.33
CA ALA A 156 8.59 -14.76 24.19
C ALA A 156 7.11 -14.39 24.03
N SER A 157 6.63 -13.46 24.85
CA SER A 157 5.26 -12.91 24.81
C SER A 157 4.81 -12.59 23.38
N ASP A 158 5.71 -11.99 22.60
CA ASP A 158 5.43 -11.50 21.25
C ASP A 158 5.09 -12.63 20.27
N ALA A 159 5.67 -13.81 20.46
CA ALA A 159 5.38 -14.98 19.64
C ALA A 159 3.97 -15.51 19.93
N GLU A 160 3.58 -15.57 21.21
CA GLU A 160 2.24 -16.02 21.62
C GLU A 160 1.15 -15.09 21.07
N LEU A 161 1.33 -13.76 21.19
CA LEU A 161 0.40 -12.78 20.63
C LEU A 161 0.32 -12.90 19.12
N ARG A 162 1.47 -12.94 18.44
CA ARG A 162 1.54 -13.14 16.99
C ARG A 162 0.74 -14.37 16.57
N ASN A 163 0.95 -15.51 17.22
CA ASN A 163 0.27 -16.75 16.90
C ASN A 163 -1.25 -16.65 17.12
N ALA A 164 -1.67 -16.06 18.23
CA ALA A 164 -3.08 -15.83 18.53
C ALA A 164 -3.75 -14.90 17.49
N THR A 165 -3.09 -13.79 17.13
CA THR A 165 -3.59 -12.84 16.13
C THR A 165 -3.64 -13.42 14.72
N ILE A 166 -2.66 -14.22 14.31
CA ILE A 166 -2.68 -14.92 13.03
C ILE A 166 -3.82 -15.94 12.99
N HIS A 167 -4.02 -16.68 14.09
CA HIS A 167 -5.10 -17.66 14.19
C HIS A 167 -6.48 -16.99 14.09
N LEU A 168 -6.70 -15.91 14.83
CA LEU A 168 -8.00 -15.26 14.93
C LEU A 168 -8.30 -14.31 13.76
N PHE A 169 -7.34 -13.47 13.40
CA PHE A 169 -7.54 -12.39 12.42
C PHE A 169 -6.95 -12.69 11.04
N GLN A 170 -6.26 -13.82 10.87
CA GLN A 170 -5.52 -14.14 9.64
C GLN A 170 -4.54 -13.02 9.24
N ALA A 171 -4.06 -12.28 10.23
CA ALA A 171 -3.19 -11.13 10.05
C ALA A 171 -2.12 -11.10 11.15
N SER A 172 -0.99 -10.46 10.85
CA SER A 172 0.05 -10.19 11.83
C SER A 172 0.06 -8.71 12.20
N PRO A 173 0.34 -8.36 13.46
CA PRO A 173 0.53 -6.97 13.85
C PRO A 173 1.69 -6.33 13.07
N TRP A 174 1.62 -5.02 12.86
CA TRP A 174 2.66 -4.27 12.17
C TRP A 174 4.06 -4.44 12.78
N PHE A 175 4.19 -4.52 14.12
CA PHE A 175 5.50 -4.58 14.79
C PHE A 175 6.23 -5.89 14.46
N VAL A 176 5.49 -6.98 14.30
CA VAL A 176 6.03 -8.27 13.81
C VAL A 176 6.54 -8.11 12.38
N ARG A 177 5.85 -7.30 11.56
CA ARG A 177 6.21 -7.02 10.17
C ARG A 177 7.29 -5.95 10.01
N ALA A 178 7.56 -5.16 11.05
CA ALA A 178 8.51 -4.06 10.97
C ALA A 178 9.88 -4.59 10.51
N GLY A 179 10.32 -5.77 10.98
CA GLY A 179 11.54 -6.42 10.52
C GLY A 179 11.58 -6.74 9.01
N TRP A 180 10.42 -6.96 8.38
CA TRP A 180 10.29 -7.37 6.98
C TRP A 180 10.06 -6.21 6.02
N ILE A 181 9.63 -5.06 6.52
CA ILE A 181 9.49 -3.86 5.71
C ILE A 181 10.84 -3.15 5.64
N GLY A 182 11.30 -2.86 4.44
CA GLY A 182 12.52 -2.09 4.22
C GLY A 182 12.40 -1.18 2.99
N PRO A 183 13.30 -0.21 2.83
CA PRO A 183 13.32 0.63 1.65
C PRO A 183 13.50 -0.19 0.37
N ASP A 184 12.69 0.10 -0.64
CA ASP A 184 12.86 -0.47 -1.97
C ASP A 184 13.86 0.38 -2.76
N VAL A 185 15.13 -0.02 -2.71
CA VAL A 185 16.24 0.68 -3.39
C VAL A 185 16.01 0.77 -4.91
N THR A 186 15.33 -0.20 -5.52
CA THR A 186 15.07 -0.19 -6.96
C THR A 186 13.99 0.84 -7.28
N ALA A 187 12.88 0.81 -6.55
CA ALA A 187 11.82 1.79 -6.69
C ALA A 187 12.30 3.21 -6.39
N PHE A 188 13.13 3.38 -5.34
CA PHE A 188 13.78 4.65 -5.02
C PHE A 188 14.56 5.22 -6.22
N ARG A 189 15.42 4.40 -6.87
CA ARG A 189 16.18 4.84 -8.05
C ARG A 189 15.30 5.21 -9.24
N VAL A 190 14.26 4.41 -9.51
CA VAL A 190 13.31 4.69 -10.59
C VAL A 190 12.55 5.98 -10.31
N ALA A 191 12.06 6.15 -9.08
CA ALA A 191 11.33 7.33 -8.65
C ALA A 191 12.20 8.59 -8.79
N ARG A 192 13.47 8.56 -8.35
CA ARG A 192 14.40 9.68 -8.56
C ARG A 192 14.48 10.07 -10.04
N TYR A 193 14.71 9.09 -10.92
CA TYR A 193 14.80 9.34 -12.35
C TYR A 193 13.51 9.91 -12.95
N VAL A 194 12.35 9.37 -12.56
CA VAL A 194 11.02 9.85 -12.97
C VAL A 194 10.78 11.29 -12.51
N VAL A 195 11.14 11.62 -11.27
CA VAL A 195 11.03 12.99 -10.73
C VAL A 195 11.95 13.95 -11.48
N THR A 196 13.20 13.56 -11.74
CA THR A 196 14.15 14.37 -12.53
C THR A 196 13.67 14.60 -13.96
N LEU A 197 13.02 13.61 -14.60
CA LEU A 197 12.44 13.77 -15.94
C LEU A 197 11.35 14.85 -15.98
N CYS A 198 10.67 15.09 -14.87
CA CYS A 198 9.70 16.16 -14.69
C CYS A 198 10.32 17.53 -14.38
N GLY A 199 11.65 17.64 -14.35
CA GLY A 199 12.34 18.88 -13.98
C GLY A 199 12.20 19.24 -12.50
N LYS A 200 11.80 18.28 -11.66
CA LYS A 200 11.70 18.43 -10.20
C LYS A 200 12.98 17.90 -9.54
N ASP A 201 13.29 18.43 -8.37
CA ASP A 201 14.39 17.93 -7.55
C ASP A 201 13.96 16.66 -6.79
N SER A 202 14.68 15.57 -7.00
CA SER A 202 14.38 14.26 -6.41
C SER A 202 14.63 14.17 -4.91
N ASP A 203 15.35 15.12 -4.32
CA ASP A 203 15.63 15.16 -2.89
C ASP A 203 14.57 15.93 -2.09
N THR A 204 13.74 16.73 -2.77
CA THR A 204 12.75 17.61 -2.14
C THR A 204 11.32 17.41 -2.66
N ALA A 205 11.13 16.87 -3.87
CA ALA A 205 9.79 16.68 -4.44
C ALA A 205 8.97 15.66 -3.65
N THR A 206 7.77 16.07 -3.25
CA THR A 206 6.79 15.23 -2.55
C THR A 206 5.98 14.38 -3.53
N ALA A 207 5.29 13.36 -3.02
CA ALA A 207 4.32 12.63 -3.83
C ALA A 207 3.19 13.53 -4.34
N ASP A 208 2.74 14.49 -3.53
CA ASP A 208 1.68 15.43 -3.88
C ASP A 208 2.11 16.37 -5.01
N ASP A 209 3.38 16.81 -5.04
CA ASP A 209 3.96 17.54 -6.16
C ASP A 209 3.83 16.76 -7.49
N MET A 210 4.12 15.46 -7.44
CA MET A 210 4.11 14.59 -8.61
C MET A 210 2.70 14.20 -9.03
N ASP A 211 1.77 14.08 -8.08
CA ASP A 211 0.35 13.87 -8.34
C ASP A 211 -0.29 15.08 -9.00
N THR A 212 -0.02 16.27 -8.46
CA THR A 212 -0.51 17.54 -9.00
C THR A 212 -0.02 17.77 -10.43
N LEU A 213 1.22 17.37 -10.73
CA LEU A 213 1.77 17.46 -12.08
C LEU A 213 1.04 16.54 -13.08
N ASP A 214 0.46 15.43 -12.60
CA ASP A 214 -0.27 14.44 -13.38
C ASP A 214 0.41 14.06 -14.71
N ALA A 215 1.73 13.85 -14.64
CA ALA A 215 2.56 13.51 -15.80
C ALA A 215 2.29 12.09 -16.33
N ARG A 216 2.54 11.89 -17.63
CA ARG A 216 2.47 10.58 -18.28
C ARG A 216 3.83 10.19 -18.85
N PHE A 217 4.20 8.93 -18.65
CA PHE A 217 5.50 8.38 -19.02
C PHE A 217 5.31 7.22 -19.98
N LEU A 218 6.10 7.22 -21.06
CA LEU A 218 6.20 6.11 -21.99
C LEU A 218 7.37 5.20 -21.59
N CYS A 219 7.08 3.91 -21.42
CA CYS A 219 8.10 2.87 -21.28
C CYS A 219 8.68 2.52 -22.65
N LEU A 220 9.95 2.88 -22.88
CA LEU A 220 10.66 2.62 -24.12
C LEU A 220 10.98 1.15 -24.34
N SER A 221 10.98 0.33 -23.27
CA SER A 221 11.22 -1.11 -23.38
C SER A 221 10.01 -1.87 -23.89
N CYS A 222 8.82 -1.57 -23.40
CA CYS A 222 7.58 -2.15 -23.96
C CYS A 222 7.34 -1.74 -25.42
N CYS A 223 7.91 -0.63 -25.86
CA CYS A 223 7.85 -0.24 -27.27
C CYS A 223 8.67 -1.15 -28.20
N ARG A 224 9.62 -1.94 -27.66
CA ARG A 224 10.45 -2.88 -28.42
C ARG A 224 9.86 -4.28 -28.51
N ASP A 225 8.76 -4.54 -27.79
CA ASP A 225 8.05 -5.81 -27.87
C ASP A 225 7.52 -6.04 -29.30
N VAL A 226 7.28 -7.30 -29.68
CA VAL A 226 6.72 -7.66 -30.99
C VAL A 226 5.40 -8.40 -30.78
N PRO A 227 4.24 -7.82 -31.15
CA PRO A 227 4.07 -6.48 -31.75
C PRO A 227 4.36 -5.35 -30.74
N PRO A 228 4.81 -4.17 -31.22
CA PRO A 228 5.14 -3.04 -30.34
C PRO A 228 3.90 -2.60 -29.59
N LYS A 229 4.00 -2.65 -28.27
CA LYS A 229 2.90 -2.29 -27.38
C LYS A 229 3.36 -1.17 -26.45
N PRO A 230 3.22 0.09 -26.89
CA PRO A 230 3.62 1.25 -26.09
C PRO A 230 2.85 1.24 -24.77
N CYS A 231 3.59 1.27 -23.67
CA CYS A 231 3.06 1.29 -22.33
C CYS A 231 3.19 2.72 -21.79
N VAL A 232 2.06 3.42 -21.71
CA VAL A 232 1.97 4.75 -21.11
C VAL A 232 1.39 4.62 -19.71
N VAL A 233 2.00 5.26 -18.73
CA VAL A 233 1.64 5.14 -17.31
C VAL A 233 1.78 6.48 -16.59
N THR A 234 1.13 6.61 -15.43
CA THR A 234 1.38 7.70 -14.47
C THR A 234 2.76 7.55 -13.81
N TRP A 235 3.21 8.54 -13.03
CA TRP A 235 4.51 8.46 -12.35
C TRP A 235 4.59 7.27 -11.36
N ARG A 236 3.53 7.02 -10.57
CA ARG A 236 3.42 5.82 -9.73
C ARG A 236 3.41 4.55 -10.56
N GLY A 237 2.68 4.58 -11.67
CA GLY A 237 2.63 3.49 -12.63
C GLY A 237 4.00 3.15 -13.20
N ALA A 238 4.88 4.14 -13.43
CA ALA A 238 6.24 3.90 -13.89
C ALA A 238 7.06 3.10 -12.87
N ILE A 239 6.93 3.44 -11.59
CA ILE A 239 7.66 2.78 -10.49
C ILE A 239 7.18 1.33 -10.32
N HIS A 240 5.87 1.10 -10.28
CA HIS A 240 5.30 -0.25 -10.24
C HIS A 240 5.63 -1.05 -11.50
N HIS A 241 5.56 -0.41 -12.67
CA HIS A 241 5.80 -1.07 -13.95
C HIS A 241 7.20 -1.66 -13.99
N LYS A 242 8.22 -0.97 -13.45
CA LYS A 242 9.59 -1.48 -13.44
C LYS A 242 9.72 -2.85 -12.73
N SER A 243 8.98 -3.07 -11.65
CA SER A 243 8.99 -4.37 -10.93
C SER A 243 8.32 -5.50 -11.70
N SER A 244 7.39 -5.18 -12.61
CA SER A 244 6.62 -6.16 -13.39
C SER A 244 7.14 -6.37 -14.81
N CYS A 245 7.90 -5.41 -15.35
CA CYS A 245 8.38 -5.43 -16.72
C CYS A 245 9.53 -6.45 -16.84
N SER A 246 9.22 -7.63 -17.38
CA SER A 246 10.16 -8.74 -17.57
C SER A 246 11.26 -8.44 -18.60
N ALA A 247 11.12 -7.36 -19.37
CA ALA A 247 11.95 -7.12 -20.54
C ALA A 247 13.44 -6.96 -20.18
N TYR A 248 13.84 -6.20 -19.16
CA TYR A 248 15.27 -6.06 -18.80
C TYR A 248 15.50 -5.61 -17.35
N TRP A 249 16.32 -6.38 -16.62
CA TRP A 249 16.81 -6.07 -15.27
C TRP A 249 17.99 -5.07 -15.26
N GLY A 250 18.37 -4.50 -16.41
CA GLY A 250 19.68 -3.86 -16.59
C GLY A 250 19.76 -2.33 -16.44
N ASP A 251 18.74 -1.56 -16.86
CA ASP A 251 18.85 -0.10 -16.87
C ASP A 251 17.57 0.61 -16.40
N THR A 252 17.74 1.70 -15.66
CA THR A 252 16.66 2.57 -15.14
C THR A 252 16.22 3.64 -16.15
N ARG A 253 16.95 3.79 -17.26
CA ARG A 253 16.83 4.89 -18.24
C ARG A 253 15.87 4.62 -19.41
N GLU A 254 14.74 4.00 -19.14
CA GLU A 254 13.81 3.55 -20.19
C GLU A 254 12.48 4.31 -20.18
N TRP A 255 12.45 5.46 -19.50
CA TRP A 255 11.27 6.32 -19.42
C TRP A 255 11.43 7.57 -20.26
N ARG A 256 10.37 7.92 -20.98
CA ARG A 256 10.25 9.21 -21.67
C ARG A 256 9.02 9.94 -21.12
N LEU A 257 9.22 11.16 -20.63
CA LEU A 257 8.12 12.06 -20.32
C LEU A 257 7.39 12.42 -21.64
N LEU A 258 6.07 12.27 -21.66
CA LEU A 258 5.26 12.68 -22.80
C LEU A 258 5.15 14.20 -22.87
N THR A 259 5.03 14.72 -24.10
CA THR A 259 4.70 16.14 -24.31
C THR A 259 3.28 16.41 -23.83
N ASP A 260 2.94 17.67 -23.54
CA ASP A 260 1.58 18.04 -23.13
C ASP A 260 0.54 17.64 -24.19
N VAL A 261 0.90 17.75 -25.47
CA VAL A 261 0.06 17.33 -26.59
C VAL A 261 -0.23 15.84 -26.52
N ASP A 262 0.80 15.00 -26.42
CA ASP A 262 0.63 13.54 -26.34
C ASP A 262 -0.09 13.12 -25.05
N ALA A 263 0.26 13.74 -23.92
CA ALA A 263 -0.37 13.49 -22.64
C ALA A 263 -1.87 13.82 -22.67
N SER A 264 -2.27 14.91 -23.34
CA SER A 264 -3.69 15.27 -23.52
C SER A 264 -4.47 14.24 -24.33
N VAL A 265 -3.85 13.64 -25.35
CA VAL A 265 -4.45 12.54 -26.13
C VAL A 265 -4.67 11.33 -25.24
N VAL A 266 -3.64 10.94 -24.48
CA VAL A 266 -3.71 9.82 -23.53
C VAL A 266 -4.82 10.07 -22.50
N LYS A 267 -4.85 11.23 -21.84
CA LYS A 267 -5.87 11.55 -20.82
C LYS A 267 -7.30 11.55 -21.37
N ARG A 268 -7.52 12.03 -22.60
CA ARG A 268 -8.85 11.94 -23.25
C ARG A 268 -9.28 10.51 -23.50
N GLU A 269 -8.36 9.66 -23.98
CA GLU A 269 -8.65 8.23 -24.13
C GLU A 269 -8.84 7.56 -22.77
N GLU A 270 -8.13 8.01 -21.72
CA GLU A 270 -8.34 7.52 -20.36
C GLU A 270 -9.77 7.80 -19.88
N LEU A 271 -10.23 9.04 -20.07
CA LEU A 271 -11.58 9.46 -19.73
C LEU A 271 -12.64 8.74 -20.57
N ARG A 272 -12.39 8.54 -21.87
CA ARG A 272 -13.28 7.79 -22.76
C ARG A 272 -13.43 6.34 -22.29
N GLU A 273 -12.33 5.65 -21.98
CA GLU A 273 -12.39 4.28 -21.47
C GLU A 273 -13.14 4.20 -20.14
N LEU A 274 -13.04 5.23 -19.29
CA LEU A 274 -13.84 5.32 -18.06
C LEU A 274 -15.32 5.48 -18.38
N ASN A 275 -15.69 6.35 -19.32
CA ASN A 275 -17.08 6.56 -19.72
C ASN A 275 -17.71 5.33 -20.40
N ASP A 276 -16.91 4.59 -21.17
CA ASP A 276 -17.36 3.39 -21.89
C ASP A 276 -17.47 2.17 -20.97
N LYS A 277 -16.91 2.22 -19.75
CA LYS A 277 -16.91 1.12 -18.78
C LYS A 277 -17.81 1.46 -17.60
N GLU A 278 -18.34 0.41 -16.95
CA GLU A 278 -18.92 0.60 -15.62
C GLU A 278 -17.83 1.17 -14.70
N VAL A 279 -18.11 2.35 -14.14
CA VAL A 279 -17.25 3.01 -13.16
C VAL A 279 -17.70 2.68 -11.75
N TRP A 280 -16.70 2.47 -10.91
CA TRP A 280 -16.82 1.97 -9.56
C TRP A 280 -16.14 2.95 -8.61
N ARG A 281 -16.71 3.13 -7.43
CA ARG A 281 -16.03 3.78 -6.31
C ARG A 281 -15.71 2.77 -5.24
N CYS A 282 -14.61 2.98 -4.54
CA CYS A 282 -14.36 2.24 -3.33
C CYS A 282 -15.30 2.75 -2.24
N ALA A 283 -16.07 1.84 -1.63
CA ALA A 283 -16.97 2.19 -0.55
C ALA A 283 -16.20 2.76 0.67
N SER A 284 -14.96 2.31 0.87
CA SER A 284 -14.09 2.71 1.98
C SER A 284 -13.38 4.05 1.74
N CYS A 285 -13.40 4.58 0.51
CA CYS A 285 -12.80 5.88 0.17
C CYS A 285 -13.83 6.75 -0.59
N PRO A 286 -14.86 7.28 0.11
CA PRO A 286 -15.93 8.04 -0.54
C PRO A 286 -15.44 9.32 -1.23
N GLN A 287 -14.30 9.87 -0.79
CA GLN A 287 -13.67 11.05 -1.37
C GLN A 287 -12.90 10.77 -2.68
N ARG A 288 -12.64 9.49 -3.02
CA ARG A 288 -11.95 9.17 -4.26
C ARG A 288 -12.90 9.20 -5.46
N PRO A 289 -12.39 9.63 -6.62
CA PRO A 289 -13.21 9.64 -7.82
C PRO A 289 -13.51 8.24 -8.35
N ALA A 290 -14.60 8.14 -9.11
CA ALA A 290 -14.99 6.89 -9.74
C ALA A 290 -13.92 6.43 -10.75
N THR A 291 -13.70 5.13 -10.82
CA THR A 291 -12.62 4.53 -11.62
C THR A 291 -13.08 3.24 -12.30
N THR A 292 -12.28 2.66 -13.21
CA THR A 292 -12.65 1.37 -13.82
C THR A 292 -12.61 0.25 -12.78
N LEU A 293 -13.34 -0.85 -12.99
CA LEU A 293 -13.30 -2.00 -12.07
C LEU A 293 -11.86 -2.51 -11.81
N ARG A 294 -11.02 -2.53 -12.86
CA ARG A 294 -9.61 -2.90 -12.74
C ARG A 294 -8.85 -1.96 -11.81
N ASN A 295 -9.09 -0.66 -11.92
CA ASN A 295 -8.44 0.33 -11.08
C ASN A 295 -9.00 0.33 -9.67
N LEU A 296 -10.28 0.02 -9.49
CA LEU A 296 -10.87 -0.22 -8.17
C LEU A 296 -10.15 -1.39 -7.51
N TYR A 297 -9.93 -2.50 -8.21
CA TYR A 297 -9.16 -3.63 -7.66
C TYR A 297 -7.71 -3.26 -7.35
N SER A 298 -7.04 -2.48 -8.20
CA SER A 298 -5.67 -2.01 -7.94
C SER A 298 -5.61 -1.10 -6.70
N HIS A 299 -6.55 -0.16 -6.58
CA HIS A 299 -6.68 0.73 -5.43
C HIS A 299 -7.02 -0.04 -4.17
N GLN A 300 -8.01 -0.93 -4.23
CA GLN A 300 -8.34 -1.83 -3.13
C GLN A 300 -7.10 -2.60 -2.73
N ALA A 301 -6.37 -3.24 -3.63
CA ALA A 301 -5.16 -3.97 -3.28
C ALA A 301 -4.00 -3.08 -2.75
N SER A 302 -3.94 -1.80 -3.12
CA SER A 302 -2.85 -0.90 -2.70
C SER A 302 -3.17 -0.07 -1.46
N THR A 303 -4.45 0.12 -1.15
CA THR A 303 -4.95 1.07 -0.13
C THR A 303 -5.87 0.38 0.87
N HIS A 304 -6.37 -0.81 0.55
CA HIS A 304 -7.23 -1.58 1.42
C HIS A 304 -6.65 -2.98 1.58
N SER A 305 -6.73 -3.50 2.78
CA SER A 305 -6.27 -4.86 3.06
C SER A 305 -7.16 -5.95 2.46
N ASP A 306 -8.28 -5.59 1.84
CA ASP A 306 -9.35 -6.52 1.52
C ASP A 306 -9.10 -7.18 0.15
N THR A 307 -8.73 -8.47 0.18
CA THR A 307 -8.42 -9.27 -1.00
C THR A 307 -9.68 -9.65 -1.77
N GLY A 308 -10.21 -8.69 -2.52
CA GLY A 308 -10.98 -8.96 -3.72
C GLY A 308 -12.45 -9.36 -3.55
N ARG A 309 -13.02 -9.33 -2.34
CA ARG A 309 -14.49 -9.31 -2.20
C ARG A 309 -14.97 -7.89 -2.40
N LEU A 310 -15.73 -7.66 -3.48
CA LEU A 310 -16.60 -6.49 -3.57
C LEU A 310 -17.54 -6.56 -2.37
N THR A 311 -17.23 -5.80 -1.31
CA THR A 311 -18.15 -5.66 -0.19
C THR A 311 -19.46 -5.10 -0.73
N ALA A 312 -20.58 -5.57 -0.18
CA ALA A 312 -21.90 -5.02 -0.43
C ALA A 312 -21.88 -3.54 -0.01
N GLY A 313 -21.57 -2.66 -0.95
CA GLY A 313 -21.25 -1.26 -0.67
C GLY A 313 -20.48 -0.55 -1.78
N SER A 314 -19.77 -1.29 -2.64
CA SER A 314 -19.22 -0.73 -3.88
C SER A 314 -20.37 -0.38 -4.84
N SER A 315 -20.78 0.90 -4.83
CA SER A 315 -21.93 1.37 -5.60
C SER A 315 -21.53 1.71 -7.04
N ARG A 316 -22.30 1.20 -7.99
CA ARG A 316 -22.26 1.62 -9.40
C ARG A 316 -22.66 3.09 -9.49
N ALA A 317 -21.76 3.96 -9.94
CA ALA A 317 -22.05 5.38 -10.13
C ALA A 317 -22.17 5.70 -11.62
N ARG A 318 -23.03 6.65 -12.01
CA ARG A 318 -22.89 7.37 -13.29
C ARG A 318 -21.90 8.51 -13.06
N LEU A 319 -20.96 8.70 -13.98
CA LEU A 319 -19.94 9.74 -13.87
C LEU A 319 -20.56 11.14 -14.09
N ASP A 320 -20.10 12.08 -13.27
CA ASP A 320 -20.03 13.50 -13.60
C ASP A 320 -18.61 13.75 -14.18
N PRO A 321 -18.47 14.34 -15.38
CA PRO A 321 -17.20 14.41 -16.11
C PRO A 321 -16.01 15.09 -15.40
N GLU A 322 -16.21 15.80 -14.29
CA GLU A 322 -15.16 16.61 -13.65
C GLU A 322 -14.29 15.88 -12.61
N CYS A 323 -14.58 14.61 -12.25
CA CYS A 323 -13.90 13.99 -11.08
C CYS A 323 -12.77 12.97 -11.33
N ALA A 324 -12.56 12.34 -12.50
CA ALA A 324 -11.58 11.24 -12.59
C ALA A 324 -10.13 11.75 -12.82
N ILE A 325 -9.09 11.25 -12.12
CA ILE A 325 -8.14 10.20 -12.59
C ILE A 325 -6.99 10.05 -11.55
N GLU A 326 -6.56 8.82 -11.20
CA GLU A 326 -5.28 8.59 -10.46
C GLU A 326 -4.47 7.30 -10.82
N HIS A 327 -4.89 6.46 -11.79
CA HIS A 327 -4.21 5.16 -12.03
C HIS A 327 -3.86 4.84 -13.48
N PRO A 328 -2.72 4.15 -13.72
CA PRO A 328 -2.16 3.91 -15.06
C PRO A 328 -3.00 2.92 -15.87
N MET A 329 -3.33 3.28 -17.11
CA MET A 329 -4.01 2.39 -18.04
C MET A 329 -3.06 1.82 -19.09
N HIS A 330 -3.12 0.49 -19.25
CA HIS A 330 -2.40 -0.18 -20.33
C HIS A 330 -3.21 -0.05 -21.62
N PHE A 331 -2.84 0.92 -22.45
CA PHE A 331 -3.39 1.01 -23.80
C PHE A 331 -2.99 -0.23 -24.61
N LYS A 332 -4.00 -0.99 -25.04
CA LYS A 332 -3.83 -2.15 -25.95
C LYS A 332 -4.03 -1.78 -27.43
N ARG A 333 -4.38 -0.53 -27.75
CA ARG A 333 -4.52 -0.06 -29.13
C ARG A 333 -3.17 0.41 -29.67
N PRO A 334 -2.90 0.27 -30.99
CA PRO A 334 -1.63 0.68 -31.56
C PRO A 334 -1.52 2.21 -31.52
N TYR A 335 -0.77 2.73 -30.54
CA TYR A 335 -0.30 4.13 -30.48
C TYR A 335 0.63 4.48 -31.68
N GLN A 336 0.87 3.54 -32.60
CA GLN A 336 1.67 3.72 -33.81
C GLN A 336 1.19 4.88 -34.70
N GLN A 337 -0.07 5.30 -34.59
CA GLN A 337 -0.61 6.39 -35.41
C GLN A 337 -0.18 7.80 -34.94
N TYR A 338 0.37 7.92 -33.72
CA TYR A 338 0.71 9.21 -33.11
C TYR A 338 2.18 9.35 -32.73
N LEU A 339 3.03 8.37 -33.07
CA LEU A 339 4.47 8.55 -32.87
C LEU A 339 5.01 9.49 -33.95
N PRO A 340 5.75 10.57 -33.59
CA PRO A 340 6.57 11.25 -34.57
C PRO A 340 7.51 10.22 -35.19
N GLN A 341 7.63 10.23 -36.53
CA GLN A 341 8.46 9.29 -37.25
C GLN A 341 9.87 9.23 -36.63
N PRO A 342 10.52 8.05 -36.56
CA PRO A 342 11.85 7.95 -36.00
C PRO A 342 12.75 8.98 -36.68
N LEU A 343 13.41 9.82 -35.88
CA LEU A 343 14.52 10.65 -36.35
C LEU A 343 15.52 9.68 -36.96
N ILE A 344 15.54 9.62 -38.29
CA ILE A 344 16.54 8.90 -39.07
C ILE A 344 17.86 9.49 -38.59
N ARG A 345 18.62 8.71 -37.83
CA ARG A 345 20.01 9.05 -37.52
C ARG A 345 20.71 9.20 -38.87
N GLY A 346 21.09 10.43 -39.22
CA GLY A 346 21.94 10.71 -40.35
C GLY A 346 23.16 9.80 -40.28
N ARG A 347 23.45 9.13 -41.39
CA ARG A 347 24.61 8.26 -41.56
C ARG A 347 25.92 9.03 -41.37
#